data_AF-A0A0C9VK35-F1
#
_entry.id   AF-A0A0C9VK35-F1
#
_cell.length_a   1.000
_cell.length_b   1.000
_cell.length_c   1.000
_cell.angle_alpha   90.00
_cell.angle_beta   90.00
_cell.angle_gamma   90.00
#
_symmetry.space_group_name_H-M   'P 1'
#
loop_
_entity.id
_entity.type
_entity.pdbx_description
1 polymer ?
#
loop_
_entity_poly.entity_id
_entity_poly.type
_entity_poly.pdbx_seq_one_letter_code
_entity_poly.pdbx_strand_id
1 'polypeptide(L)'
;MEQRIRNSLSLNEVFTLTGSLIKSCPSTNPKLPAQPFPTLSISSATPGKQFTLKSTTTGTTSAPLFVSFFTRLSQQLVPVKNGKVTIPTVLTRTVYAVITSSNTGVDDSNIVAGPTALNFPF
;
A
#
# COMPACT_ATOMS: atom_id res chain seq x y z
N MET A 1 21.41 -7.49 16.76
CA MET A 1 20.97 -7.23 15.38
C MET A 1 19.48 -7.54 15.31
N GLU A 2 18.65 -6.58 15.69
CA GLU A 2 17.19 -6.73 15.56
C GLU A 2 16.87 -6.80 14.08
N GLN A 3 16.43 -7.97 13.63
CA GLN A 3 15.85 -8.14 12.31
C GLN A 3 14.52 -7.37 12.32
N ARG A 4 14.56 -6.06 12.07
CA ARG A 4 13.37 -5.30 11.70
C ARG A 4 12.71 -6.09 10.57
N ILE A 5 11.52 -6.62 10.81
CA ILE A 5 10.70 -7.20 9.75
C ILE A 5 10.28 -6.02 8.87
N ARG A 6 11.13 -5.67 7.89
CA ARG A 6 10.93 -4.57 6.94
C ARG A 6 9.73 -4.79 6.01
N ASN A 7 9.12 -5.98 6.08
CA ASN A 7 8.00 -6.40 5.25
C ASN A 7 6.68 -6.51 6.05
N SER A 8 6.67 -6.05 7.31
CA SER A 8 5.44 -5.93 8.12
C SER A 8 4.85 -4.55 7.96
N LEU A 9 3.52 -4.46 7.92
CA LEU A 9 2.83 -3.17 7.91
C LEU A 9 3.08 -2.43 9.24
N SER A 10 3.27 -1.11 9.15
CA SER A 10 3.36 -0.19 10.27
C SER A 10 1.99 0.04 10.94
N LEU A 11 1.98 0.65 12.13
CA LEU A 11 0.73 0.99 12.81
C LEU A 11 -0.15 1.93 11.98
N ASN A 12 0.46 2.88 11.26
CA ASN A 12 -0.25 3.82 10.39
C ASN A 12 -0.91 3.10 9.21
N GLU A 13 -0.21 2.12 8.63
CA GLU A 13 -0.73 1.28 7.55
C GLU A 13 -1.90 0.40 8.03
N VAL A 14 -1.76 -0.25 9.20
CA VAL A 14 -2.83 -1.07 9.80
C VAL A 14 -4.04 -0.21 10.17
N PHE A 15 -3.81 0.98 10.73
CA PHE A 15 -4.88 1.93 11.05
C PHE A 15 -5.62 2.37 9.78
N THR A 16 -4.89 2.57 8.68
CA THR A 16 -5.49 2.89 7.37
C THR A 16 -6.37 1.76 6.83
N LEU A 17 -5.93 0.49 6.92
CA LEU A 17 -6.74 -0.66 6.49
C LEU A 17 -8.06 -0.79 7.27
N THR A 18 -8.00 -0.52 8.57
CA THR A 18 -9.10 -0.78 9.50
C THR A 18 -10.07 0.39 9.61
N GLY A 19 -9.67 1.61 9.26
CA GLY A 19 -10.50 2.81 9.38
C GLY A 19 -11.85 2.74 8.67
N SER A 20 -11.98 1.97 7.59
CA SER A 20 -13.24 1.75 6.88
C SER A 20 -14.14 0.66 7.52
N LEU A 21 -13.57 -0.21 8.36
CA LEU A 21 -14.27 -1.30 9.03
C LEU A 21 -14.75 -0.90 10.43
N ILE A 22 -14.08 0.08 11.05
CA ILE A 22 -14.43 0.62 12.36
C ILE A 22 -15.59 1.60 12.20
N LYS A 23 -16.82 1.15 12.48
CA LYS A 23 -18.02 1.99 12.41
C LYS A 23 -18.04 3.09 13.47
N SER A 24 -17.57 2.79 14.67
CA SER A 24 -17.46 3.74 15.77
C SER A 24 -16.41 3.29 16.78
N CYS A 25 -15.76 4.27 17.41
CA CYS A 25 -14.92 4.09 18.60
C CYS A 25 -15.58 4.83 19.77
N PRO A 26 -15.72 4.23 20.96
CA PRO A 26 -16.09 4.95 22.17
C PRO A 26 -15.20 6.17 22.38
N SER A 27 -15.78 7.31 22.77
CA SER A 27 -15.02 8.55 23.02
C SER A 27 -14.09 8.46 24.22
N THR A 28 -14.27 7.45 25.08
CA THR A 28 -13.38 7.14 26.22
C THR A 28 -12.12 6.38 25.81
N ASN A 29 -12.01 5.94 24.55
CA ASN A 29 -10.80 5.28 24.08
C ASN A 29 -9.62 6.26 24.08
N PRO A 30 -8.44 5.85 24.56
CA PRO A 30 -7.22 6.61 24.38
C PRO A 30 -6.99 6.92 22.89
N LYS A 31 -6.51 8.13 22.60
CA LYS A 31 -6.09 8.48 21.24
C LYS A 31 -4.91 7.61 20.85
N LEU A 32 -5.04 6.86 19.76
CA LEU A 32 -3.95 6.08 19.21
C LEU A 32 -2.93 7.01 18.54
N PRO A 33 -1.62 6.75 18.68
CA PRO A 33 -0.58 7.49 17.96
C PRO A 33 -0.46 6.99 16.52
N ALA A 34 -1.59 6.99 15.79
CA ALA A 34 -1.69 6.51 14.43
C ALA A 34 -2.30 7.59 13.54
N GLN A 35 -1.74 7.74 12.35
CA GLN A 35 -2.21 8.66 11.33
C GLN A 35 -2.57 7.85 10.07
N PRO A 36 -3.82 7.93 9.59
CA PRO A 36 -4.20 7.24 8.38
C PRO A 36 -3.56 7.90 7.16
N PHE A 37 -3.17 7.08 6.19
CA PHE A 37 -2.73 7.53 4.88
C PHE A 37 -3.93 7.74 3.95
N PRO A 38 -3.74 8.52 2.85
CA PRO A 38 -4.71 8.60 1.78
C PRO A 38 -5.06 7.22 1.21
N THR A 39 -6.34 6.99 0.91
CA THR A 39 -6.80 5.68 0.41
C THR A 39 -6.26 5.37 -0.98
N LEU A 40 -5.80 4.12 -1.17
CA LEU A 40 -5.51 3.54 -2.47
C LEU A 40 -6.61 2.56 -2.88
N SER A 41 -7.09 2.66 -4.12
CA SER A 41 -8.02 1.70 -4.72
C SER A 41 -7.46 1.15 -6.03
N ILE A 42 -7.43 -0.18 -6.14
CA ILE A 42 -7.01 -0.90 -7.34
C ILE A 42 -8.18 -1.78 -7.78
N SER A 43 -8.83 -1.40 -8.88
CA SER A 43 -9.93 -2.18 -9.45
C SER A 43 -9.43 -3.32 -10.32
N SER A 44 -10.02 -4.51 -10.18
CA SER A 44 -9.77 -5.67 -11.04
C SER A 44 -8.30 -6.13 -11.07
N ALA A 45 -7.64 -6.11 -9.91
CA ALA A 45 -6.26 -6.57 -9.77
C ALA A 45 -6.11 -8.02 -10.22
N THR A 46 -5.27 -8.26 -11.23
CA THR A 46 -4.96 -9.60 -11.76
C THR A 46 -3.44 -9.72 -11.93
N PRO A 47 -2.78 -10.76 -11.40
CA PRO A 47 -1.34 -10.96 -11.60
C PRO A 47 -0.97 -10.96 -13.09
N GLY A 48 0.13 -10.29 -13.43
CA GLY A 48 0.60 -10.12 -14.81
C GLY A 48 -0.18 -9.10 -15.65
N LYS A 49 -1.28 -8.54 -15.13
CA LYS A 49 -2.03 -7.48 -15.83
C LYS A 49 -1.63 -6.10 -15.32
N GLN A 50 -1.86 -5.10 -16.16
CA GLN A 50 -1.70 -3.71 -15.79
C GLN A 50 -2.99 -3.15 -15.21
N PHE A 51 -2.85 -2.27 -14.23
CA PHE A 51 -3.92 -1.37 -13.83
C PHE A 51 -3.46 0.07 -13.99
N THR A 52 -4.44 0.94 -14.25
CA THR A 52 -4.24 2.39 -14.21
C THR A 52 -4.47 2.87 -12.80
N LEU A 53 -3.53 3.61 -12.25
CA LEU A 53 -3.74 4.33 -11.00
C LEU A 53 -4.79 5.41 -11.24
N LYS A 54 -5.99 5.17 -10.71
CA LYS A 54 -6.99 6.24 -10.58
C LYS A 54 -6.60 7.01 -9.34
N SER A 55 -6.03 8.20 -9.50
CA SER A 55 -5.84 9.04 -8.32
C SER A 55 -6.01 10.52 -8.56
N THR A 56 -6.72 11.14 -7.62
CA THR A 56 -6.64 12.54 -7.23
C THR A 56 -5.26 12.89 -6.62
N THR A 57 -4.38 11.91 -6.38
CA THR A 57 -3.01 12.09 -5.85
C THR A 57 -1.91 12.15 -6.92
N THR A 58 -2.21 11.95 -8.20
CA THR A 58 -1.24 12.22 -9.28
C THR A 58 -1.13 13.72 -9.59
N GLY A 59 -1.36 14.58 -8.59
CA GLY A 59 -1.04 15.99 -8.70
C GLY A 59 0.44 16.11 -9.01
N THR A 60 0.74 16.41 -10.28
CA THR A 60 1.95 17.06 -10.82
C THR A 60 3.32 16.69 -10.22
N THR A 61 3.45 15.54 -9.57
CA THR A 61 4.72 15.11 -9.01
C THR A 61 5.59 14.62 -10.16
N SER A 62 6.55 15.45 -10.57
CA SER A 62 7.61 15.08 -11.51
C SER A 62 8.51 13.95 -10.98
N ALA A 63 8.36 13.58 -9.70
CA ALA A 63 9.14 12.54 -9.05
C ALA A 63 8.59 11.15 -9.41
N PRO A 64 9.47 10.16 -9.65
CA PRO A 64 9.06 8.80 -9.94
C PRO A 64 8.34 8.18 -8.73
N LEU A 65 7.19 7.56 -8.99
CA LEU A 65 6.42 6.80 -8.00
C LEU A 65 6.56 5.30 -8.25
N PHE A 66 6.37 4.53 -7.18
CA PHE A 66 6.41 3.07 -7.19
C PHE A 66 5.17 2.53 -6.48
N VAL A 67 4.73 1.34 -6.87
CA VAL A 67 3.82 0.53 -6.07
C VAL A 67 4.63 -0.58 -5.44
N SER A 68 4.59 -0.63 -4.12
CA SER A 68 5.15 -1.72 -3.34
C SER A 68 4.05 -2.75 -3.08
N PHE A 69 4.30 -4.00 -3.45
CA PHE A 69 3.46 -5.15 -3.11
C PHE A 69 4.12 -5.95 -1.99
N PHE A 70 3.50 -5.95 -0.81
CA PHE A 70 3.91 -6.74 0.34
C PHE A 70 3.27 -8.11 0.31
N THR A 71 4.11 -9.14 0.26
CA THR A 71 3.76 -10.53 0.50
C THR A 71 4.27 -10.96 1.88
N ARG A 72 3.97 -12.17 2.32
CA ARG A 72 4.33 -12.65 3.68
C ARG A 72 5.81 -12.48 4.03
N LEU A 73 6.72 -12.71 3.08
CA LEU A 73 8.16 -12.74 3.34
C LEU A 73 8.94 -11.75 2.48
N SER A 74 8.30 -11.06 1.54
CA SER A 74 8.99 -10.21 0.58
C SER A 74 8.16 -9.00 0.16
N GLN A 75 8.87 -8.04 -0.40
CA GLN A 75 8.29 -6.87 -1.04
C GLN A 75 8.70 -6.87 -2.51
N GLN A 76 7.78 -6.49 -3.40
CA GLN A 76 8.08 -6.23 -4.80
C GLN A 76 7.73 -4.79 -5.16
N LEU A 77 8.75 -3.99 -5.48
CA LEU A 77 8.61 -2.62 -5.94
C LEU A 77 8.47 -2.58 -7.46
N VAL A 78 7.39 -1.97 -7.94
CA VAL A 78 7.13 -1.81 -9.38
C VAL A 78 7.00 -0.33 -9.69
N PRO A 79 7.75 0.21 -10.67
CA PRO A 79 7.64 1.61 -11.04
C PRO A 79 6.28 1.91 -11.67
N VAL A 80 5.76 3.10 -11.37
CA VAL A 80 4.61 3.67 -12.08
C VAL A 80 5.11 4.26 -13.40
N LYS A 81 4.60 3.76 -14.52
CA LYS A 81 4.95 4.24 -15.87
C LYS A 81 3.69 4.74 -16.57
N ASN A 82 3.65 6.03 -16.93
CA ASN A 82 2.50 6.66 -17.58
C ASN A 82 1.18 6.42 -16.82
N GLY A 83 1.21 6.52 -15.48
CA GLY A 83 0.07 6.25 -14.61
C GLY A 83 -0.36 4.77 -14.53
N LYS A 84 0.43 3.84 -15.06
CA LYS A 84 0.15 2.40 -15.07
C LYS A 84 1.19 1.63 -14.28
N VAL A 85 0.74 0.51 -13.71
CA VAL A 85 1.57 -0.42 -12.94
C VAL A 85 1.24 -1.84 -13.39
N THR A 86 2.26 -2.63 -13.67
CA THR A 86 2.11 -4.07 -13.94
C THR A 86 2.13 -4.84 -12.62
N ILE A 87 1.08 -5.59 -12.33
CA ILE A 87 1.04 -6.45 -11.14
C ILE A 87 1.99 -7.63 -11.36
N PRO A 88 2.93 -7.92 -10.45
CA PRO A 88 3.82 -9.07 -10.59
C PRO A 88 3.03 -10.38 -10.72
N THR A 89 3.48 -11.28 -11.59
CA THR A 89 2.80 -12.56 -11.90
C THR A 89 2.84 -13.55 -10.75
N VAL A 90 3.82 -13.43 -9.85
CA VAL A 90 4.06 -14.36 -8.74
C VAL A 90 3.17 -14.10 -7.53
N LEU A 91 2.36 -13.04 -7.56
CA LEU A 91 1.50 -12.67 -6.44
C LEU A 91 0.33 -13.65 -6.31
N THR A 92 0.20 -14.24 -5.12
CA THR A 92 -0.87 -15.17 -4.75
C THR A 92 -1.42 -14.78 -3.39
N ARG A 93 -2.63 -15.25 -3.07
CA ARG A 93 -3.31 -15.00 -1.78
C ARG A 93 -3.43 -13.50 -1.47
N THR A 94 -3.47 -13.15 -0.19
CA THR A 94 -3.56 -11.76 0.27
C THR A 94 -2.21 -11.06 0.13
N VAL A 95 -2.24 -9.94 -0.58
CA VAL A 95 -1.12 -9.02 -0.81
C VAL A 95 -1.58 -7.63 -0.41
N TYR A 96 -0.72 -6.86 0.24
CA TYR A 96 -0.98 -5.45 0.53
C TYR A 96 -0.20 -4.57 -0.42
N ALA A 97 -0.80 -3.50 -0.93
CA ALA A 97 -0.14 -2.59 -1.84
C ALA A 97 -0.19 -1.14 -1.36
N VAL A 98 0.92 -0.42 -1.49
CA VAL A 98 1.04 1.02 -1.23
C VAL A 98 1.67 1.73 -2.41
N ILE A 99 1.35 3.00 -2.61
CA ILE A 99 2.13 3.91 -3.46
C ILE A 99 3.22 4.54 -2.58
N THR A 100 4.46 4.51 -3.05
CA THR A 100 5.61 5.14 -2.39
C THR A 100 6.42 5.99 -3.36
N SER A 101 7.09 7.02 -2.84
CA SER A 101 8.07 7.84 -3.57
C SER A 101 9.48 7.24 -3.56
N SER A 102 9.71 6.09 -2.91
CA SER A 102 11.01 5.43 -2.82
C SER A 102 11.09 4.18 -3.70
N ASN A 103 12.26 3.94 -4.29
CA ASN A 103 12.58 2.75 -5.07
C ASN A 103 13.38 1.69 -4.30
N THR A 104 13.67 1.92 -3.02
CA THR A 104 14.51 1.03 -2.19
C THR A 104 13.78 0.42 -1.00
N GLY A 105 12.62 0.96 -0.63
CA GLY A 105 11.89 0.52 0.55
C GLY A 105 10.62 1.32 0.76
N VAL A 106 9.86 0.93 1.78
CA VAL A 106 8.68 1.67 2.23
C VAL A 106 8.84 2.01 3.71
N ASP A 107 8.48 3.25 4.03
CA ASP A 107 8.55 3.87 5.34
C ASP A 107 7.36 4.82 5.43
N ASP A 108 6.86 5.10 6.64
CA ASP A 108 5.74 6.03 6.82
C ASP A 108 5.98 7.40 6.17
N SER A 109 7.23 7.86 6.11
CA SER A 109 7.59 9.15 5.51
C SER A 109 7.56 9.18 3.97
N ASN A 110 7.50 8.02 3.31
CA ASN A 110 7.49 7.93 1.85
C ASN A 110 6.22 7.29 1.27
N ILE A 111 5.28 6.86 2.12
CA ILE A 111 3.95 6.41 1.68
C ILE A 111 3.16 7.61 1.17
N VAL A 112 2.69 7.50 -0.07
CA VAL A 112 1.84 8.49 -0.73
C VAL A 112 0.35 8.11 -0.56
N ALA A 113 0.03 6.82 -0.67
CA ALA A 113 -1.32 6.30 -0.50
C ALA A 113 -1.33 4.79 -0.22
N GLY A 114 -2.40 4.30 0.39
CA GLY A 114 -2.60 2.91 0.79
C GLY A 114 -2.32 2.70 2.28
N PRO A 115 -2.19 1.44 2.74
CA PRO A 115 -2.29 0.22 1.96
C PRO A 115 -3.71 -0.08 1.46
N THR A 116 -3.77 -0.93 0.43
CA THR A 116 -4.99 -1.60 -0.02
C THR A 116 -4.75 -3.10 -0.02
N ALA A 117 -5.77 -3.89 0.35
CA ALA A 117 -5.70 -5.34 0.33
C ALA A 117 -6.12 -5.89 -1.03
N LEU A 118 -5.31 -6.78 -1.59
CA LEU A 118 -5.57 -7.49 -2.84
C LEU A 118 -5.62 -8.99 -2.54
N ASN A 119 -6.66 -9.67 -3.00
CA ASN A 119 -6.81 -11.11 -2.81
C ASN A 119 -6.74 -11.81 -4.17
N PHE A 120 -5.70 -12.62 -4.35
CA PHE A 120 -5.49 -13.44 -5.54
C PHE A 120 -5.82 -14.92 -5.27
N PRO A 121 -6.13 -15.69 -6.32
CA PRO A 121 -6.24 -17.16 -6.25
C PRO A 121 -4.95 -17.83 -5.73
N PHE A 122 -5.06 -19.12 -5.40
CA PHE A 122 -3.92 -19.98 -5.06
C PHE A 122 -3.14 -20.39 -6.31
#